data_AF-A0A7U3UPE0-F1
#
_entry.id   AF-A0A7U3UPE0-F1
#
_cell.length_a   1.000
_cell.length_b   1.000
_cell.length_c   1.000
_cell.angle_alpha   90.00
_cell.angle_beta   90.00
_cell.angle_gamma   90.00
#
_symmetry.space_group_name_H-M   'P 1'
#
loop_
_entity.id
_entity.type
_entity.pdbx_description
1 polymer ?
#
loop_
_entity_poly.entity_id
_entity_poly.type
_entity_poly.pdbx_seq_one_letter_code
_entity_poly.pdbx_strand_id
1 'polypeptide(L)'
;MLGVTTSLFAGALLFTAAGPSVASAPSASAPAPTVLTHPEADFAGAGLQREAGAAARTDAVAAPAVTPAVAGLPGLDVSGYQPSVNWAAVRSAGATFAYVKATEGTTYTSSYFSSQYTGAYNAGLVHGAYHFAIPNNSTGAAQADYFVSHGGGWSADGRTLPPALDIEYNPYGATCYGLSQSAMVSWIRSFSDEVHARTGRYPAIYTTTDWWTTCTGNNSSFGATNPLWEARYASGPGTLPAGWSAQTIWQYADGGTFPGDQDSFNGSAAALTAFAKGTGGAPPPPPPPPPSAGWPLVQQGAAGESTRAIQYLLDAHGSALAVDGEFGPATAAAVRSFQSAHGLVVDGIVGPATWGSLIVTVSQGATGSAVSAVQHELNAHGAALAVDGQFGPATAAAVRSFQSAHGLVVDGIVGPATWKALVGS
;
A
#
# COMPACT_ATOMS: atom_id res chain seq x y z
N MET A 1 83.56 33.36 54.90
CA MET A 1 82.54 34.10 54.13
C MET A 1 81.45 33.10 53.74
N LEU A 2 80.22 33.38 54.17
CA LEU A 2 78.92 32.84 53.73
C LEU A 2 78.76 31.30 53.72
N GLY A 3 77.75 30.66 54.31
CA GLY A 3 76.49 31.14 54.86
C GLY A 3 75.50 29.96 54.76
N VAL A 4 75.15 29.37 55.90
CA VAL A 4 74.14 28.30 56.00
C VAL A 4 72.77 28.91 55.68
N THR A 5 72.05 28.33 54.73
CA THR A 5 70.62 28.62 54.52
C THR A 5 69.82 27.33 54.41
N THR A 6 69.09 27.06 55.48
CA THR A 6 67.95 26.17 55.60
C THR A 6 66.85 26.66 54.69
N SER A 7 66.23 25.78 53.89
CA SER A 7 64.99 26.10 53.17
C SER A 7 63.88 25.14 53.56
N LEU A 8 62.77 25.74 53.93
CA LEU A 8 61.56 25.18 54.52
C LEU A 8 60.80 24.28 53.53
N PHE A 9 60.23 23.20 54.06
CA PHE A 9 59.14 22.46 53.45
C PHE A 9 57.89 23.34 53.35
N ALA A 10 57.45 23.65 52.14
CA ALA A 10 56.12 24.18 51.87
C ALA A 10 55.16 23.00 51.65
N GLY A 11 54.35 22.68 52.66
CA GLY A 11 53.21 21.78 52.52
C GLY A 11 52.12 22.45 51.68
N ALA A 12 51.93 21.99 50.45
CA ALA A 12 50.76 22.34 49.67
C ALA A 12 49.54 21.57 50.22
N LEU A 13 48.59 22.29 50.83
CA LEU A 13 47.24 21.76 51.06
C LEU A 13 46.58 21.51 49.70
N LEU A 14 46.41 20.24 49.34
CA LEU A 14 45.48 19.82 48.30
C LEU A 14 44.05 19.96 48.85
N PHE A 15 43.32 20.98 48.41
CA PHE A 15 41.87 21.01 48.52
C PHE A 15 41.29 19.97 47.55
N THR A 16 40.92 18.79 48.07
CA THR A 16 40.04 17.87 47.35
C THR A 16 38.63 18.44 47.36
N ALA A 17 38.26 19.15 46.29
CA ALA A 17 36.85 19.44 46.03
C ALA A 17 36.16 18.13 45.63
N ALA A 18 35.41 17.54 46.55
CA ALA A 18 34.48 16.47 46.25
C ALA A 18 33.34 17.05 45.38
N GLY A 19 33.50 16.96 44.06
CA GLY A 19 32.39 17.14 43.15
C GLY A 19 31.35 16.04 43.36
N PRO A 20 30.05 16.32 43.27
CA PRO A 20 29.03 15.29 43.42
C PRO A 20 29.24 14.23 42.33
N SER A 21 29.46 12.99 42.78
CA SER A 21 29.42 11.82 41.94
C SER A 21 28.06 11.75 41.26
N VAL A 22 28.00 12.15 39.99
CA VAL A 22 26.88 11.80 39.12
C VAL A 22 26.89 10.28 39.01
N ALA A 23 25.99 9.64 39.78
CA ALA A 23 25.67 8.24 39.58
C ALA A 23 25.21 8.10 38.13
N SER A 24 26.06 7.48 37.30
CA SER A 24 25.70 7.04 35.97
C SER A 24 24.48 6.13 36.10
N ALA A 25 23.34 6.58 35.59
CA ALA A 25 22.14 5.75 35.48
C ALA A 25 22.52 4.43 34.78
N PRO A 26 21.97 3.29 35.20
CA PRO A 26 22.21 2.05 34.49
C PRO A 26 21.77 2.24 33.04
N SER A 27 22.71 2.10 32.12
CA SER A 27 22.39 2.03 30.70
C SER A 27 21.40 0.89 30.53
N ALA A 28 20.19 1.18 30.05
CA ALA A 28 19.25 0.14 29.66
C ALA A 28 20.01 -0.78 28.70
N SER A 29 20.15 -2.06 29.05
CA SER A 29 20.75 -3.04 28.15
C SER A 29 19.99 -2.98 26.83
N ALA A 30 20.71 -2.89 25.71
CA ALA A 30 20.08 -3.06 24.40
C ALA A 30 19.23 -4.34 24.44
N PRO A 31 17.99 -4.32 23.90
CA PRO A 31 17.17 -5.52 23.85
C PRO A 31 17.97 -6.64 23.20
N ALA A 32 17.81 -7.87 23.72
CA ALA A 32 18.45 -9.03 23.13
C ALA A 32 18.07 -9.11 21.63
N PRO A 33 19.02 -9.43 20.74
CA PRO A 33 18.72 -9.56 19.32
C PRO A 33 17.58 -10.59 19.12
N THR A 34 16.59 -10.21 18.33
CA THR A 34 15.49 -11.07 17.87
C THR A 34 16.06 -12.35 17.26
N VAL A 35 15.60 -13.49 17.77
CA VAL A 35 15.87 -14.78 17.16
C VAL A 35 14.84 -14.98 16.05
N LEU A 36 15.29 -15.17 14.82
CA LEU A 36 14.41 -15.53 13.70
C LEU A 36 13.94 -16.96 13.90
N THR A 37 12.64 -17.15 14.12
CA THR A 37 12.06 -18.46 14.45
C THR A 37 11.37 -19.13 13.26
N HIS A 38 11.00 -18.37 12.22
CA HIS A 38 10.30 -18.87 11.04
C HIS A 38 10.56 -18.05 9.76
N PRO A 39 11.82 -17.70 9.44
CA PRO A 39 12.14 -16.78 8.34
C PRO A 39 11.73 -17.30 6.94
N GLU A 40 11.48 -18.60 6.78
CA GLU A 40 10.91 -19.17 5.56
C GLU A 40 9.44 -18.76 5.33
N ALA A 41 8.72 -18.42 6.41
CA ALA A 41 7.30 -18.06 6.39
C ALA A 41 7.03 -16.55 6.39
N ASP A 42 8.06 -15.71 6.55
CA ASP A 42 7.91 -14.25 6.58
C ASP A 42 8.05 -13.64 5.19
N PHE A 43 7.03 -13.79 4.35
CA PHE A 43 6.96 -13.13 3.04
C PHE A 43 6.55 -11.65 3.16
N ALA A 44 6.61 -10.90 2.05
CA ALA A 44 6.18 -9.51 2.05
C ALA A 44 4.66 -9.45 2.31
N GLY A 45 4.27 -8.91 3.47
CA GLY A 45 2.87 -8.88 3.94
C GLY A 45 2.53 -9.93 5.00
N ALA A 46 3.50 -10.74 5.43
CA ALA A 46 3.30 -11.73 6.49
C ALA A 46 2.94 -11.08 7.84
N GLY A 47 3.51 -9.91 8.14
CA GLY A 47 3.18 -9.13 9.34
C GLY A 47 1.77 -8.52 9.26
N LEU A 48 1.39 -8.00 8.09
CA LEU A 48 0.03 -7.50 7.82
C LEU A 48 -1.03 -8.59 8.05
N GLN A 49 -0.81 -9.81 7.56
CA GLN A 49 -1.74 -10.93 7.79
C GLN A 49 -1.89 -11.28 9.28
N ARG A 50 -0.82 -11.18 10.06
CA ARG A 50 -0.85 -11.46 11.51
C ARG A 50 -1.62 -10.40 12.28
N GLU A 51 -1.42 -9.13 11.97
CA GLU A 51 -2.14 -8.01 12.59
C GLU A 51 -3.62 -8.05 12.21
N ALA A 52 -3.94 -8.37 10.94
CA ALA A 52 -5.31 -8.61 10.51
C ALA A 52 -5.95 -9.84 11.21
N GLY A 53 -5.19 -10.91 11.41
CA GLY A 53 -5.62 -12.12 12.12
C GLY A 53 -5.84 -11.92 13.62
N ALA A 54 -5.12 -10.99 14.25
CA ALA A 54 -5.35 -10.59 15.65
C ALA A 54 -6.65 -9.78 15.80
N ALA A 55 -7.04 -9.01 14.78
CA ALA A 55 -8.32 -8.31 14.71
C ALA A 55 -9.50 -9.25 14.30
N ALA A 56 -9.22 -10.34 13.56
CA ALA A 56 -10.23 -11.20 12.94
C ALA A 56 -10.67 -12.44 13.77
N ARG A 57 -10.72 -12.34 15.10
CA ARG A 57 -11.45 -13.33 15.93
C ARG A 57 -12.94 -13.00 16.06
N THR A 58 -13.59 -12.71 14.94
CA THR A 58 -15.03 -12.91 14.73
C THR A 58 -15.27 -12.94 13.22
N ASP A 59 -15.78 -14.08 12.74
CA ASP A 59 -16.53 -14.25 11.49
C ASP A 59 -15.74 -14.31 10.16
N ALA A 60 -15.21 -15.50 9.86
CA ALA A 60 -14.80 -15.87 8.51
C ALA A 60 -15.88 -16.72 7.83
N VAL A 61 -16.58 -16.14 6.84
CA VAL A 61 -17.24 -16.90 5.77
C VAL A 61 -16.58 -16.47 4.47
N ALA A 62 -16.04 -17.45 3.73
CA ALA A 62 -15.30 -17.24 2.48
C ALA A 62 -16.21 -16.60 1.41
N ALA A 63 -15.87 -15.37 1.01
CA ALA A 63 -16.46 -14.69 -0.13
C ALA A 63 -15.77 -15.15 -1.44
N PRO A 64 -16.50 -15.21 -2.57
CA PRO A 64 -15.92 -15.61 -3.86
C PRO A 64 -14.93 -14.55 -4.38
N ALA A 65 -13.86 -15.01 -5.00
CA ALA A 65 -12.79 -14.18 -5.56
C ALA A 65 -13.29 -13.34 -6.74
N VAL A 66 -13.64 -12.09 -6.49
CA VAL A 66 -13.77 -11.06 -7.52
C VAL A 66 -12.36 -10.54 -7.80
N THR A 67 -11.78 -10.88 -8.95
CA THR A 67 -10.50 -10.31 -9.38
C THR A 67 -10.72 -8.85 -9.75
N PRO A 68 -10.19 -7.86 -9.01
CA PRO A 68 -10.33 -6.47 -9.40
C PRO A 68 -9.60 -6.25 -10.73
N ALA A 69 -10.14 -5.42 -11.62
CA ALA A 69 -9.39 -4.91 -12.75
C ALA A 69 -8.33 -3.94 -12.20
N VAL A 70 -7.18 -4.47 -11.79
CA VAL A 70 -6.06 -3.69 -11.29
C VAL A 70 -5.35 -3.06 -12.47
N ALA A 71 -5.38 -1.72 -12.53
CA ALA A 71 -4.65 -0.98 -13.55
C ALA A 71 -3.13 -1.16 -13.36
N GLY A 72 -2.40 -1.32 -14.47
CA GLY A 72 -0.95 -1.50 -14.50
C GLY A 72 -0.52 -2.83 -15.10
N LEU A 73 0.77 -3.13 -15.03
CA LEU A 73 1.30 -4.41 -15.49
C LEU A 73 1.28 -5.44 -14.37
N PRO A 74 0.74 -6.64 -14.61
CA PRO A 74 0.68 -7.67 -13.58
C PRO A 74 2.06 -8.22 -13.23
N GLY A 75 2.29 -8.43 -11.94
CA GLY A 75 3.45 -9.09 -11.37
C GLY A 75 3.06 -9.88 -10.12
N LEU A 76 4.08 -10.39 -9.45
CA LEU A 76 3.95 -11.18 -8.24
C LEU A 76 5.20 -11.01 -7.38
N ASP A 77 5.11 -11.41 -6.12
CA ASP A 77 6.28 -11.69 -5.32
C ASP A 77 6.15 -13.03 -4.59
N VAL A 78 7.31 -13.67 -4.37
CA VAL A 78 7.39 -15.03 -3.83
C VAL A 78 8.52 -15.17 -2.83
N SER A 79 8.40 -16.17 -1.96
CA SER A 79 9.39 -16.50 -0.95
C SER A 79 9.54 -18.01 -0.77
N GLY A 80 10.19 -18.44 0.32
CA GLY A 80 10.20 -19.86 0.73
C GLY A 80 8.82 -20.44 1.02
N TYR A 81 7.79 -19.61 1.22
CA TYR A 81 6.40 -20.03 1.36
C TYR A 81 5.84 -20.66 0.07
N GLN A 82 6.40 -20.32 -1.10
CA GLN A 82 6.11 -20.95 -2.39
C GLN A 82 7.29 -21.84 -2.82
N PRO A 83 7.44 -23.05 -2.25
CA PRO A 83 8.65 -23.88 -2.42
C PRO A 83 8.89 -24.34 -3.87
N SER A 84 7.88 -24.23 -4.74
CA SER A 84 7.98 -24.47 -6.17
C SER A 84 7.09 -23.48 -6.93
N VAL A 85 7.63 -22.89 -8.01
CA VAL A 85 6.93 -21.94 -8.86
C VAL A 85 6.99 -22.41 -10.30
N ASN A 86 5.83 -22.60 -10.93
CA ASN A 86 5.76 -22.90 -12.37
C ASN A 86 5.85 -21.60 -13.17
N TRP A 87 7.08 -21.15 -13.44
CA TRP A 87 7.33 -19.87 -14.12
C TRP A 87 6.79 -19.81 -15.55
N ALA A 88 6.71 -20.94 -16.26
CA ALA A 88 6.08 -21.00 -17.58
C ALA A 88 4.58 -20.71 -17.48
N ALA A 89 3.90 -21.28 -16.48
CA ALA A 89 2.49 -20.98 -16.22
C ALA A 89 2.31 -19.50 -15.81
N VAL A 90 3.14 -18.99 -14.91
CA VAL A 90 3.15 -17.56 -14.49
C VAL A 90 3.26 -16.63 -15.69
N ARG A 91 4.21 -16.87 -16.59
CA ARG A 91 4.37 -16.07 -17.80
C ARG A 91 3.17 -16.20 -18.74
N SER A 92 2.65 -17.41 -18.94
CA SER A 92 1.50 -17.65 -19.81
C SER A 92 0.21 -16.99 -19.30
N ALA A 93 0.09 -16.84 -17.98
CA ALA A 93 -1.00 -16.15 -17.32
C ALA A 93 -0.85 -14.61 -17.34
N GLY A 94 0.23 -14.09 -17.95
CA GLY A 94 0.37 -12.67 -18.25
C GLY A 94 1.33 -11.90 -17.36
N ALA A 95 1.96 -12.52 -16.34
CA ALA A 95 2.92 -11.84 -15.48
C ALA A 95 4.06 -11.20 -16.29
N THR A 96 4.50 -10.03 -15.83
CA THR A 96 5.52 -9.21 -16.49
C THR A 96 6.75 -8.99 -15.63
N PHE A 97 6.60 -8.99 -14.31
CA PHE A 97 7.71 -8.91 -13.37
C PHE A 97 7.50 -9.80 -12.15
N ALA A 98 8.57 -10.07 -11.40
CA ALA A 98 8.54 -10.75 -10.11
C ALA A 98 9.54 -10.17 -9.11
N TYR A 99 9.20 -10.10 -7.82
CA TYR A 99 10.18 -9.99 -6.73
C TYR A 99 10.34 -11.33 -6.01
N VAL A 100 11.54 -11.62 -5.51
CA VAL A 100 11.86 -12.88 -4.83
C VAL A 100 12.58 -12.61 -3.52
N LYS A 101 12.13 -13.22 -2.42
CA LYS A 101 12.79 -13.08 -1.11
C LYS A 101 14.20 -13.63 -1.17
N ALA A 102 15.19 -12.78 -0.92
CA ALA A 102 16.59 -13.20 -0.85
C ALA A 102 17.03 -13.44 0.59
N THR A 103 16.76 -12.48 1.48
CA THR A 103 17.35 -12.46 2.83
C THR A 103 16.39 -11.90 3.87
N GLU A 104 16.67 -12.18 5.14
CA GLU A 104 16.01 -11.59 6.29
C GLU A 104 17.00 -11.35 7.42
N GLY A 105 16.99 -10.13 7.98
CA GLY A 105 18.00 -9.73 8.96
C GLY A 105 19.43 -9.93 8.44
N THR A 106 20.36 -10.34 9.31
CA THR A 106 21.77 -10.56 8.91
C THR A 106 22.17 -12.02 8.88
N THR A 107 21.21 -12.93 9.04
CA THR A 107 21.49 -14.34 9.31
C THR A 107 20.75 -15.32 8.40
N TYR A 108 19.63 -14.92 7.79
CA TYR A 108 18.86 -15.79 6.92
C TYR A 108 19.04 -15.42 5.45
N THR A 109 19.43 -16.42 4.66
CA THR A 109 19.35 -16.40 3.19
C THR A 109 18.37 -17.48 2.74
N SER A 110 17.42 -17.11 1.89
CA SER A 110 16.43 -18.05 1.35
C SER A 110 17.07 -19.11 0.47
N SER A 111 16.91 -20.38 0.84
CA SER A 111 17.37 -21.52 0.04
C SER A 111 16.63 -21.66 -1.29
N TYR A 112 15.47 -21.02 -1.43
CA TYR A 112 14.65 -21.01 -2.64
C TYR A 112 14.98 -19.84 -3.59
N PHE A 113 15.71 -18.82 -3.11
CA PHE A 113 15.98 -17.61 -3.87
C PHE A 113 16.59 -17.91 -5.25
N SER A 114 17.65 -18.72 -5.30
CA SER A 114 18.38 -18.97 -6.55
C SER A 114 17.50 -19.61 -7.63
N SER A 115 16.67 -20.59 -7.26
CA SER A 115 15.78 -21.28 -8.20
C SER A 115 14.62 -20.40 -8.65
N GLN A 116 14.03 -19.62 -7.74
CA GLN A 116 12.95 -18.69 -8.04
C GLN A 116 13.43 -17.52 -8.90
N TYR A 117 14.52 -16.86 -8.52
CA TYR A 117 15.10 -15.72 -9.22
C TYR A 117 15.53 -16.10 -10.65
N THR A 118 16.24 -17.22 -10.81
CA THR A 118 16.66 -17.73 -12.12
C THR A 118 15.46 -18.20 -12.94
N GLY A 119 14.45 -18.79 -12.31
CA GLY A 119 13.23 -19.23 -12.97
C GLY A 119 12.42 -18.06 -13.56
N ALA A 120 12.27 -16.97 -12.80
CA ALA A 120 11.65 -15.74 -13.28
C ALA A 120 12.40 -15.15 -14.49
N TYR A 121 13.73 -15.06 -14.39
CA TYR A 121 14.59 -14.61 -15.49
C TYR A 121 14.41 -15.47 -16.75
N ASN A 122 14.46 -16.80 -16.62
CA ASN A 122 14.34 -17.73 -17.74
C ASN A 122 12.95 -17.71 -18.39
N ALA A 123 11.91 -17.41 -17.63
CA ALA A 123 10.55 -17.21 -18.16
C ALA A 123 10.36 -15.84 -18.84
N GLY A 124 11.40 -14.98 -18.85
CA GLY A 124 11.40 -13.69 -19.50
C GLY A 124 10.72 -12.59 -18.70
N LEU A 125 10.59 -12.76 -17.39
CA LEU A 125 10.09 -11.71 -16.49
C LEU A 125 11.21 -10.71 -16.17
N VAL A 126 10.82 -9.45 -15.97
CA VAL A 126 11.64 -8.50 -15.22
C VAL A 126 11.65 -8.98 -13.75
N HIS A 127 12.78 -9.00 -13.08
CA HIS A 127 12.94 -9.73 -11.82
C HIS A 127 13.75 -8.92 -10.81
N GLY A 128 13.39 -9.04 -9.54
CA GLY A 128 14.00 -8.33 -8.43
C GLY A 128 14.15 -9.22 -7.21
N ALA A 129 15.00 -8.77 -6.29
CA ALA A 129 15.17 -9.42 -5.00
C ALA A 129 14.66 -8.48 -3.90
N TYR A 130 14.14 -9.03 -2.82
CA TYR A 130 13.77 -8.25 -1.65
C TYR A 130 14.39 -8.80 -0.36
N HIS A 131 14.49 -7.91 0.63
CA HIS A 131 15.04 -8.15 1.95
C HIS A 131 13.99 -7.87 3.02
N PHE A 132 13.66 -8.85 3.86
CA PHE A 132 12.78 -8.66 5.02
C PHE A 132 13.57 -8.07 6.19
N ALA A 133 13.21 -6.85 6.58
CA ALA A 133 13.96 -6.08 7.56
C ALA A 133 13.74 -6.56 8.99
N ILE A 134 14.82 -6.56 9.79
CA ILE A 134 14.74 -6.78 11.25
C ILE A 134 15.47 -5.63 11.96
N PRO A 135 14.87 -4.42 12.06
CA PRO A 135 15.55 -3.21 12.51
C PRO A 135 16.17 -3.25 13.91
N ASN A 136 15.66 -4.12 14.79
CA ASN A 136 16.14 -4.24 16.16
C ASN A 136 17.34 -5.19 16.33
N ASN A 137 17.82 -5.82 15.25
CA ASN A 137 18.92 -6.79 15.31
C ASN A 137 20.28 -6.27 14.86
N SER A 138 20.30 -5.23 14.02
CA SER A 138 21.53 -4.66 13.47
C SER A 138 21.25 -3.26 12.91
N THR A 139 22.27 -2.58 12.41
CA THR A 139 22.07 -1.35 11.63
C THR A 139 21.45 -1.67 10.26
N GLY A 140 20.86 -0.64 9.64
CA GLY A 140 20.35 -0.74 8.27
C GLY A 140 21.45 -1.06 7.27
N ALA A 141 22.60 -0.40 7.37
CA ALA A 141 23.76 -0.68 6.50
C ALA A 141 24.23 -2.13 6.59
N ALA A 142 24.26 -2.74 7.79
CA ALA A 142 24.65 -4.15 7.93
C ALA A 142 23.68 -5.11 7.22
N GLN A 143 22.36 -4.82 7.25
CA GLN A 143 21.37 -5.60 6.52
C GLN A 143 21.42 -5.34 5.01
N ALA A 144 21.68 -4.11 4.58
CA ALA A 144 21.92 -3.79 3.18
C ALA A 144 23.14 -4.54 2.62
N ASP A 145 24.24 -4.57 3.36
CA ASP A 145 25.45 -5.30 2.98
C ASP A 145 25.20 -6.79 2.82
N TYR A 146 24.51 -7.38 3.79
CA TYR A 146 24.11 -8.78 3.77
C TYR A 146 23.19 -9.06 2.58
N PHE A 147 22.16 -8.25 2.38
CA PHE A 147 21.23 -8.40 1.27
C PHE A 147 21.93 -8.34 -0.09
N VAL A 148 22.71 -7.29 -0.36
CA VAL A 148 23.36 -7.11 -1.66
C VAL A 148 24.38 -8.23 -1.93
N SER A 149 25.05 -8.76 -0.89
CA SER A 149 25.97 -9.88 -1.04
C SER A 149 25.29 -11.25 -1.24
N HIS A 150 23.99 -11.37 -0.95
CA HIS A 150 23.24 -12.64 -0.98
C HIS A 150 22.00 -12.61 -1.89
N GLY A 151 21.95 -11.72 -2.88
CA GLY A 151 20.91 -11.72 -3.92
C GLY A 151 20.38 -10.35 -4.31
N GLY A 152 20.57 -9.34 -3.46
CA GLY A 152 20.16 -7.95 -3.69
C GLY A 152 21.07 -7.16 -4.65
N GLY A 153 21.87 -7.84 -5.47
CA GLY A 153 22.68 -7.20 -6.50
C GLY A 153 21.82 -6.60 -7.60
N TRP A 154 22.33 -5.58 -8.29
CA TRP A 154 21.64 -4.95 -9.41
C TRP A 154 22.59 -4.70 -10.59
N SER A 155 22.04 -4.77 -11.81
CA SER A 155 22.72 -4.35 -13.02
C SER A 155 21.75 -3.65 -13.97
N ALA A 156 22.24 -2.73 -14.80
CA ALA A 156 21.44 -1.93 -15.73
C ALA A 156 21.01 -2.69 -17.00
N ASP A 157 20.70 -3.99 -16.90
CA ASP A 157 20.37 -4.85 -18.04
C ASP A 157 18.92 -4.65 -18.56
N GLY A 158 18.10 -3.92 -17.82
CA GLY A 158 16.68 -3.69 -18.09
C GLY A 158 15.77 -4.87 -17.78
N ARG A 159 16.30 -5.85 -17.05
CA ARG A 159 15.57 -7.00 -16.54
C ARG A 159 15.71 -7.15 -15.04
N THR A 160 16.74 -6.57 -14.41
CA THR A 160 16.91 -6.54 -12.95
C THR A 160 16.26 -5.29 -12.35
N LEU A 161 15.21 -5.48 -11.54
CA LEU A 161 14.59 -4.43 -10.73
C LEU A 161 15.57 -3.92 -9.67
N PRO A 162 15.44 -2.66 -9.19
CA PRO A 162 16.22 -2.22 -8.04
C PRO A 162 16.00 -3.16 -6.85
N PRO A 163 16.95 -3.26 -5.92
CA PRO A 163 16.76 -4.06 -4.71
C PRO A 163 15.55 -3.52 -3.92
N ALA A 164 14.79 -4.37 -3.23
CA ALA A 164 13.67 -3.93 -2.41
C ALA A 164 13.92 -4.16 -0.92
N LEU A 165 13.54 -3.17 -0.11
CA LEU A 165 13.46 -3.24 1.34
C LEU A 165 12.00 -3.53 1.71
N ASP A 166 11.75 -4.70 2.27
CA ASP A 166 10.49 -5.04 2.92
C ASP A 166 10.59 -4.65 4.40
N ILE A 167 9.87 -3.59 4.77
CA ILE A 167 9.87 -3.02 6.11
C ILE A 167 8.43 -2.84 6.58
N GLU A 168 7.97 -3.82 7.36
CA GLU A 168 6.59 -3.93 7.78
C GLU A 168 6.44 -4.39 9.25
N TYR A 169 5.26 -4.85 9.64
CA TYR A 169 4.97 -5.27 11.01
C TYR A 169 5.92 -6.39 11.45
N ASN A 170 6.51 -6.23 12.64
CA ASN A 170 7.45 -7.21 13.17
C ASN A 170 6.75 -8.54 13.48
N PRO A 171 7.10 -9.65 12.79
CA PRO A 171 6.46 -10.94 13.04
C PRO A 171 6.96 -11.62 14.32
N TYR A 172 7.99 -11.05 14.98
CA TYR A 172 8.67 -11.62 16.14
C TYR A 172 8.46 -10.85 17.45
N GLY A 173 7.66 -9.79 17.46
CA GLY A 173 7.50 -8.98 18.67
C GLY A 173 6.76 -7.68 18.45
N ALA A 174 7.26 -6.60 19.06
CA ALA A 174 6.61 -5.29 19.00
C ALA A 174 6.49 -4.80 17.55
N THR A 175 5.30 -4.31 17.17
CA THR A 175 4.92 -3.82 15.83
C THR A 175 6.03 -3.00 15.14
N CYS A 176 6.64 -2.04 15.86
CA CYS A 176 7.72 -1.19 15.34
C CYS A 176 9.13 -1.62 15.80
N TYR A 177 9.33 -2.91 16.04
CA TYR A 177 10.59 -3.53 16.48
C TYR A 177 11.14 -2.96 17.82
N GLY A 178 10.31 -2.28 18.60
CA GLY A 178 10.74 -1.60 19.83
C GLY A 178 11.54 -0.32 19.59
N LEU A 179 11.60 0.19 18.35
CA LEU A 179 12.26 1.44 18.00
C LEU A 179 11.32 2.63 18.12
N SER A 180 11.87 3.80 18.45
CA SER A 180 11.17 5.08 18.25
C SER A 180 11.05 5.40 16.76
N GLN A 181 10.12 6.28 16.41
CA GLN A 181 9.94 6.73 15.02
C GLN A 181 11.23 7.31 14.41
N SER A 182 11.97 8.13 15.17
CA SER A 182 13.23 8.71 14.71
C SER A 182 14.35 7.67 14.53
N ALA A 183 14.40 6.66 15.41
CA ALA A 183 15.34 5.56 15.27
C ALA A 183 15.00 4.70 14.04
N MET A 184 13.72 4.42 13.80
CA MET A 184 13.25 3.69 12.61
C MET A 184 13.60 4.44 11.31
N VAL A 185 13.32 5.75 11.24
CA VAL A 185 13.69 6.57 10.08
C VAL A 185 15.20 6.57 9.84
N SER A 186 16.00 6.65 10.91
CA SER A 186 17.46 6.59 10.80
C SER A 186 17.95 5.24 10.29
N TRP A 187 17.31 4.15 10.74
CA TRP A 187 17.60 2.80 10.29
C TRP A 187 17.29 2.60 8.82
N ILE A 188 16.09 3.00 8.36
CA ILE A 188 15.66 2.90 6.96
C ILE A 188 16.59 3.70 6.04
N ARG A 189 16.99 4.91 6.46
CA ARG A 189 17.94 5.73 5.70
C ARG A 189 19.31 5.06 5.60
N SER A 190 19.81 4.49 6.70
CA SER A 190 21.07 3.75 6.71
C SER A 190 21.05 2.54 5.76
N PHE A 191 19.93 1.81 5.67
CA PHE A 191 19.78 0.72 4.70
C PHE A 191 19.75 1.26 3.26
N SER A 192 18.91 2.27 3.02
CA SER A 192 18.69 2.86 1.69
C SER A 192 19.97 3.43 1.08
N ASP A 193 20.71 4.20 1.87
CA ASP A 193 21.96 4.83 1.42
C ASP A 193 23.05 3.79 1.15
N GLU A 194 23.13 2.72 1.95
CA GLU A 194 24.10 1.65 1.73
C GLU A 194 23.77 0.83 0.49
N VAL A 195 22.50 0.46 0.26
CA VAL A 195 22.09 -0.18 -1.00
C VAL A 195 22.44 0.71 -2.20
N HIS A 196 22.19 2.01 -2.09
CA HIS A 196 22.56 2.96 -3.15
C HIS A 196 24.07 3.02 -3.38
N ALA A 197 24.88 3.08 -2.32
CA ALA A 197 26.33 3.05 -2.42
C ALA A 197 26.85 1.75 -3.08
N ARG A 198 26.24 0.61 -2.74
CA ARG A 198 26.62 -0.73 -3.21
C ARG A 198 26.20 -1.01 -4.66
N THR A 199 25.11 -0.41 -5.13
CA THR A 199 24.44 -0.81 -6.39
C THR A 199 24.23 0.34 -7.38
N GLY A 200 24.36 1.59 -6.94
CA GLY A 200 23.96 2.76 -7.69
C GLY A 200 22.45 3.00 -7.73
N ARG A 201 21.64 2.19 -7.03
CA ARG A 201 20.16 2.29 -7.01
C ARG A 201 19.65 2.44 -5.59
N TYR A 202 18.79 3.43 -5.37
CA TYR A 202 17.98 3.45 -4.16
C TYR A 202 16.99 2.27 -4.19
N PRO A 203 16.80 1.57 -3.07
CA PRO A 203 15.89 0.44 -3.04
C PRO A 203 14.43 0.88 -3.15
N ALA A 204 13.58 0.04 -3.75
CA ALA A 204 12.15 0.16 -3.53
C ALA A 204 11.83 -0.10 -2.05
N ILE A 205 10.88 0.63 -1.48
CA ILE A 205 10.40 0.41 -0.11
C ILE A 205 9.04 -0.25 -0.20
N TYR A 206 8.97 -1.50 0.24
CA TYR A 206 7.74 -2.21 0.51
C TYR A 206 7.26 -1.94 1.93
N THR A 207 6.01 -1.51 2.08
CA THR A 207 5.36 -1.21 3.37
C THR A 207 3.84 -1.10 3.18
N THR A 208 3.09 -1.02 4.28
CA THR A 208 1.74 -0.44 4.30
C THR A 208 1.78 1.02 4.73
N THR A 209 0.78 1.81 4.32
CA THR A 209 0.60 3.18 4.81
C THR A 209 0.39 3.26 6.32
N ASP A 210 -0.30 2.28 6.90
CA ASP A 210 -0.52 2.21 8.35
C ASP A 210 0.78 1.99 9.12
N TRP A 211 1.58 0.98 8.74
CA TRP A 211 2.85 0.71 9.38
C TRP A 211 3.80 1.91 9.23
N TRP A 212 3.87 2.50 8.04
CA TRP A 212 4.71 3.67 7.79
C TRP A 212 4.31 4.85 8.68
N THR A 213 3.01 5.14 8.77
CA THR A 213 2.48 6.22 9.63
C THR A 213 2.84 5.98 11.08
N THR A 214 2.58 4.76 11.57
CA THR A 214 2.77 4.37 12.97
C THR A 214 4.24 4.36 13.36
N CYS A 215 5.08 3.67 12.59
CA CYS A 215 6.46 3.36 12.96
C CYS A 215 7.49 4.39 12.48
N THR A 216 7.12 5.31 11.59
CA THR A 216 8.03 6.39 11.12
C THR A 216 7.55 7.80 11.45
N GLY A 217 6.33 7.94 11.99
CA GLY A 217 5.68 9.25 12.15
C GLY A 217 5.24 9.84 10.81
N ASN A 218 4.92 8.97 9.84
CA ASN A 218 4.60 9.30 8.46
C ASN A 218 5.69 10.18 7.79
N ASN A 219 6.94 9.75 7.89
CA ASN A 219 8.07 10.54 7.41
C ASN A 219 8.04 10.72 5.88
N SER A 220 8.20 11.95 5.39
CA SER A 220 8.08 12.30 3.96
C SER A 220 9.38 12.34 3.16
N SER A 221 10.52 12.06 3.79
CA SER A 221 11.84 12.35 3.19
C SER A 221 12.34 11.31 2.18
N PHE A 222 11.66 10.18 2.01
CA PHE A 222 12.11 9.06 1.17
C PHE A 222 11.53 9.08 -0.24
N GLY A 223 10.39 9.73 -0.48
CA GLY A 223 9.69 9.61 -1.75
C GLY A 223 10.37 10.26 -2.97
N ALA A 224 11.38 11.11 -2.74
CA ALA A 224 12.21 11.65 -3.82
C ALA A 224 13.22 10.64 -4.38
N THR A 225 13.62 9.63 -3.60
CA THR A 225 14.70 8.69 -3.93
C THR A 225 14.22 7.25 -4.02
N ASN A 226 13.36 6.83 -3.10
CA ASN A 226 12.93 5.44 -2.95
C ASN A 226 11.58 5.24 -3.63
N PRO A 227 11.47 4.35 -4.63
CA PRO A 227 10.17 3.95 -5.19
C PRO A 227 9.30 3.29 -4.12
N LEU A 228 8.00 3.60 -4.08
CA LEU A 228 7.06 2.94 -3.16
C LEU A 228 6.50 1.66 -3.77
N TRP A 229 6.57 0.58 -3.01
CA TRP A 229 5.83 -0.64 -3.22
C TRP A 229 4.76 -0.73 -2.11
N GLU A 230 3.55 -0.25 -2.39
CA GLU A 230 2.49 -0.16 -1.38
C GLU A 230 1.76 -1.50 -1.26
N ALA A 231 1.63 -2.02 -0.04
CA ALA A 231 0.77 -3.16 0.26
C ALA A 231 -0.60 -2.69 0.75
N ARG A 232 -1.63 -3.01 -0.04
CA ARG A 232 -3.02 -2.75 0.35
C ARG A 232 -3.98 -3.68 -0.38
N TYR A 233 -4.54 -4.64 0.35
CA TYR A 233 -5.46 -5.63 -0.23
C TYR A 233 -6.87 -5.06 -0.38
N ALA A 234 -7.07 -4.32 -1.47
CA ALA A 234 -8.29 -3.57 -1.73
C ALA A 234 -8.48 -3.36 -3.23
N SER A 235 -9.52 -2.61 -3.62
CA SER A 235 -9.76 -2.23 -5.01
C SER A 235 -8.91 -1.05 -5.50
N GLY A 236 -8.03 -0.50 -4.66
CA GLY A 236 -7.09 0.55 -5.03
C GLY A 236 -6.01 0.77 -3.96
N PRO A 237 -4.91 1.47 -4.28
CA PRO A 237 -3.78 1.65 -3.36
C PRO A 237 -4.08 2.58 -2.18
N GLY A 238 -5.13 3.40 -2.26
CA GLY A 238 -5.58 4.25 -1.15
C GLY A 238 -4.70 5.48 -0.92
N THR A 239 -4.82 6.06 0.28
CA THR A 239 -3.88 7.10 0.74
C THR A 239 -2.51 6.48 0.85
N LEU A 240 -1.50 7.13 0.26
CA LEU A 240 -0.11 6.68 0.30
C LEU A 240 0.61 7.31 1.51
N PRO A 241 1.73 6.71 1.95
CA PRO A 241 2.57 7.32 2.95
C PRO A 241 3.10 8.68 2.45
N ALA A 242 3.33 9.61 3.38
CA ALA A 242 3.78 10.95 3.04
C ALA A 242 5.10 10.92 2.26
N GLY A 243 5.28 11.87 1.34
CA GLY A 243 6.45 11.93 0.46
C GLY A 243 6.26 11.24 -0.89
N TRP A 244 5.31 10.30 -1.01
CA TRP A 244 4.94 9.67 -2.28
C TRP A 244 3.64 10.24 -2.83
N SER A 245 3.69 10.72 -4.08
CA SER A 245 2.50 11.12 -4.84
C SER A 245 1.87 9.96 -5.61
N ALA A 246 2.62 8.87 -5.81
CA ALA A 246 2.17 7.66 -6.46
C ALA A 246 2.97 6.46 -5.95
N GLN A 247 2.35 5.29 -5.91
CA GLN A 247 3.05 4.02 -5.79
C GLN A 247 3.73 3.67 -7.13
N THR A 248 4.87 3.01 -7.06
CA THR A 248 5.55 2.39 -8.22
C THR A 248 5.07 0.95 -8.43
N ILE A 249 4.90 0.20 -7.35
CA ILE A 249 4.25 -1.12 -7.34
C ILE A 249 3.15 -1.12 -6.29
N TRP A 250 2.04 -1.78 -6.58
CA TRP A 250 0.97 -2.03 -5.62
C TRP A 250 0.74 -3.52 -5.46
N GLN A 251 0.99 -4.03 -4.25
CA GLN A 251 0.61 -5.38 -3.84
C GLN A 251 -0.87 -5.33 -3.41
N TYR A 252 -1.75 -5.90 -4.23
CA TYR A 252 -3.19 -5.70 -4.14
C TYR A 252 -3.95 -6.91 -3.60
N ALA A 253 -3.30 -8.06 -3.47
CA ALA A 253 -3.85 -9.27 -2.90
C ALA A 253 -2.72 -10.18 -2.42
N ASP A 254 -3.00 -11.01 -1.42
CA ASP A 254 -2.08 -12.03 -0.89
C ASP A 254 -2.21 -13.40 -1.58
N GLY A 255 -2.86 -13.41 -2.73
CA GLY A 255 -3.12 -14.61 -3.52
C GLY A 255 -4.01 -14.32 -4.72
N GLY A 256 -3.94 -15.18 -5.73
CA GLY A 256 -4.75 -15.02 -6.93
C GLY A 256 -4.25 -15.81 -8.12
N THR A 257 -4.11 -15.13 -9.26
CA THR A 257 -3.74 -15.72 -10.54
C THR A 257 -2.33 -16.32 -10.51
N PHE A 258 -1.40 -15.66 -9.83
CA PHE A 258 -0.01 -16.10 -9.67
C PHE A 258 0.21 -16.76 -8.29
N PRO A 259 1.25 -17.58 -8.10
CA PRO A 259 1.65 -18.03 -6.77
C PRO A 259 2.20 -16.85 -5.95
N GLY A 260 1.95 -16.86 -4.64
CA GLY A 260 2.32 -15.75 -3.78
C GLY A 260 1.41 -14.54 -3.99
N ASP A 261 1.93 -13.38 -3.60
CA ASP A 261 1.17 -12.16 -3.57
C ASP A 261 1.06 -11.56 -4.98
N GLN A 262 0.01 -10.78 -5.22
CA GLN A 262 -0.31 -10.24 -6.53
C GLN A 262 0.05 -8.76 -6.58
N ASP A 263 0.87 -8.41 -7.56
CA ASP A 263 1.35 -7.04 -7.74
C ASP A 263 0.88 -6.41 -9.05
N SER A 264 0.84 -5.09 -9.05
CA SER A 264 0.73 -4.29 -10.25
C SER A 264 1.76 -3.19 -10.30
N PHE A 265 2.53 -3.14 -11.38
CA PHE A 265 3.45 -2.03 -11.66
C PHE A 265 2.69 -0.86 -12.29
N ASN A 266 2.88 0.32 -11.72
CA ASN A 266 2.27 1.56 -12.18
C ASN A 266 3.01 2.13 -13.40
N GLY A 267 2.72 1.61 -14.59
CA GLY A 267 3.26 2.13 -15.85
C GLY A 267 3.15 1.17 -17.02
N SER A 268 3.78 1.53 -18.13
CA SER A 268 3.86 0.70 -19.35
C SER A 268 5.04 -0.29 -19.31
N ALA A 269 5.10 -1.22 -20.27
CA ALA A 269 6.22 -2.16 -20.37
C ALA A 269 7.57 -1.45 -20.61
N ALA A 270 7.54 -0.33 -21.33
CA ALA A 270 8.72 0.52 -21.51
C ALA A 270 9.13 1.18 -20.20
N ALA A 271 8.17 1.64 -19.39
CA ALA A 271 8.44 2.22 -18.07
C ALA A 271 9.00 1.16 -17.10
N LEU A 272 8.47 -0.06 -17.10
CA LEU A 272 9.02 -1.17 -16.31
C LEU A 272 10.46 -1.51 -16.70
N THR A 273 10.74 -1.56 -18.01
CA THR A 273 12.10 -1.78 -18.51
C THR A 273 13.03 -0.61 -18.11
N ALA A 274 12.57 0.64 -18.22
CA ALA A 274 13.35 1.81 -17.82
C ALA A 274 13.60 1.86 -16.31
N PHE A 275 12.61 1.43 -15.51
CA PHE A 275 12.71 1.27 -14.07
C PHE A 275 13.76 0.22 -13.69
N ALA A 276 13.76 -0.93 -14.37
CA ALA A 276 14.80 -1.93 -14.22
C ALA A 276 16.19 -1.39 -14.61
N LYS A 277 16.31 -0.64 -15.73
CA LYS A 277 17.58 -0.02 -16.17
C LYS A 277 18.09 1.11 -15.27
N GLY A 278 17.23 1.72 -14.45
CA GLY A 278 17.58 2.94 -13.69
C GLY A 278 17.77 4.17 -14.59
N THR A 279 17.24 4.15 -15.81
CA THR A 279 17.36 5.24 -16.80
C THR A 279 16.10 6.10 -16.90
N GLY A 280 15.02 5.73 -16.21
CA GLY A 280 13.94 6.64 -15.86
C GLY A 280 14.15 7.11 -14.42
N GLY A 281 13.84 8.36 -14.11
CA GLY A 281 13.58 8.73 -12.70
C GLY A 281 12.46 7.86 -12.11
N ALA A 282 12.06 8.11 -10.86
CA ALA A 282 10.80 7.57 -10.34
C ALA A 282 9.73 7.69 -11.45
N PRO A 283 8.89 6.66 -11.69
CA PRO A 283 7.94 6.69 -12.79
C PRO A 283 7.28 8.07 -12.81
N PRO A 284 7.27 8.79 -13.95
CA PRO A 284 6.47 10.00 -13.98
C PRO A 284 5.07 9.58 -13.50
N PRO A 285 4.41 10.36 -12.62
CA PRO A 285 3.00 10.12 -12.38
C PRO A 285 2.37 9.97 -13.75
N PRO A 286 1.45 8.99 -13.95
CA PRO A 286 0.81 8.85 -15.24
C PRO A 286 0.33 10.24 -15.70
N PRO A 287 0.34 10.57 -17.01
CA PRO A 287 -0.49 11.68 -17.46
C PRO A 287 -1.84 11.46 -16.77
N PRO A 288 -2.44 12.50 -16.14
CA PRO A 288 -3.67 12.31 -15.40
C PRO A 288 -4.58 11.46 -16.29
N PRO A 289 -5.10 10.32 -15.78
CA PRO A 289 -6.06 9.57 -16.57
C PRO A 289 -7.08 10.58 -17.08
N PRO A 290 -7.56 10.48 -18.34
CA PRO A 290 -8.71 11.31 -18.75
C PRO A 290 -9.73 11.20 -17.62
N PRO A 291 -10.23 12.32 -17.06
CA PRO A 291 -10.79 12.36 -15.71
C PRO A 291 -11.70 11.16 -15.48
N SER A 292 -11.17 10.15 -14.79
CA SER A 292 -11.94 9.05 -14.25
C SER A 292 -12.01 9.37 -12.78
N ALA A 293 -12.92 10.27 -12.46
CA ALA A 293 -13.16 10.72 -11.11
C ALA A 293 -13.20 9.52 -10.15
N GLY A 294 -12.42 9.62 -9.08
CA GLY A 294 -12.61 8.73 -7.95
C GLY A 294 -14.04 8.89 -7.41
N TRP A 295 -14.44 7.99 -6.53
CA TRP A 295 -15.68 8.19 -5.79
C TRP A 295 -15.67 9.58 -5.15
N PRO A 296 -16.65 10.46 -5.45
CA PRO A 296 -16.68 11.80 -4.89
C PRO A 296 -16.83 11.72 -3.38
N LEU A 297 -16.15 12.59 -2.64
CA LEU A 297 -16.37 12.73 -1.21
C LEU A 297 -17.58 13.64 -1.00
N VAL A 298 -18.73 13.05 -0.66
CA VAL A 298 -19.98 13.81 -0.46
C VAL A 298 -20.33 13.81 1.02
N GLN A 299 -20.58 14.98 1.59
CA GLN A 299 -20.90 15.15 3.01
C GLN A 299 -21.98 16.20 3.21
N GLN A 300 -22.44 16.36 4.46
CA GLN A 300 -23.46 17.34 4.81
C GLN A 300 -23.10 18.74 4.31
N GLY A 301 -24.07 19.40 3.68
CA GLY A 301 -23.92 20.70 3.02
C GLY A 301 -23.66 20.62 1.50
N ALA A 302 -23.41 19.41 0.95
CA ALA A 302 -23.35 19.22 -0.50
C ALA A 302 -24.74 19.27 -1.15
N ALA A 303 -24.81 19.62 -2.43
CA ALA A 303 -26.03 19.59 -3.24
C ALA A 303 -25.71 19.19 -4.69
N GLY A 304 -26.71 18.70 -5.42
CA GLY A 304 -26.59 18.32 -6.84
C GLY A 304 -26.89 16.84 -7.11
N GLU A 305 -26.58 16.39 -8.32
CA GLU A 305 -27.00 15.06 -8.81
C GLU A 305 -26.35 13.92 -8.02
N SER A 306 -25.07 14.01 -7.63
CA SER A 306 -24.44 12.99 -6.79
C SER A 306 -25.11 12.86 -5.40
N THR A 307 -25.60 13.97 -4.84
CA THR A 307 -26.39 13.95 -3.60
C THR A 307 -27.75 13.30 -3.83
N ARG A 308 -28.41 13.61 -4.95
CA ARG A 308 -29.68 12.99 -5.35
C ARG A 308 -29.53 11.48 -5.54
N ALA A 309 -28.44 11.03 -6.16
CA ALA A 309 -28.11 9.62 -6.31
C ALA A 309 -27.89 8.92 -4.95
N ILE A 310 -27.20 9.57 -4.00
CA ILE A 310 -27.06 9.05 -2.63
C ILE A 310 -28.42 8.85 -1.97
N GLN A 311 -29.32 9.82 -2.07
CA GLN A 311 -30.65 9.71 -1.46
C GLN A 311 -31.46 8.55 -2.05
N TYR A 312 -31.49 8.42 -3.38
CA TYR A 312 -32.14 7.28 -4.04
C TYR A 312 -31.52 5.92 -3.69
N LEU A 313 -30.19 5.85 -3.58
CA LEU A 313 -29.51 4.61 -3.20
C LEU A 313 -29.78 4.26 -1.75
N LEU A 314 -29.76 5.23 -0.83
CA LEU A 314 -30.16 5.03 0.56
C LEU A 314 -31.60 4.54 0.66
N ASP A 315 -32.51 5.05 -0.17
CA ASP A 315 -33.89 4.57 -0.25
C ASP A 315 -33.99 3.14 -0.81
N ALA A 316 -33.12 2.78 -1.76
CA ALA A 316 -33.01 1.38 -2.22
C ALA A 316 -32.56 0.43 -1.10
N HIS A 317 -31.85 0.95 -0.10
CA HIS A 317 -31.50 0.25 1.14
C HIS A 317 -32.51 0.45 2.28
N GLY A 318 -33.71 0.95 1.97
CA GLY A 318 -34.82 1.06 2.91
C GLY A 318 -34.84 2.35 3.73
N SER A 319 -34.02 3.35 3.38
CA SER A 319 -34.24 4.71 3.86
C SER A 319 -35.55 5.26 3.25
N ALA A 320 -36.20 6.20 3.94
CA ALA A 320 -37.41 6.86 3.45
C ALA A 320 -37.16 8.36 3.40
N LEU A 321 -36.22 8.77 2.54
CA LEU A 321 -35.78 10.15 2.42
C LEU A 321 -36.63 10.91 1.39
N ALA A 322 -36.72 12.23 1.58
CA ALA A 322 -37.07 13.12 0.49
C ALA A 322 -35.87 13.23 -0.44
N VAL A 323 -36.09 13.02 -1.75
CA VAL A 323 -35.01 13.11 -2.76
C VAL A 323 -35.02 14.50 -3.41
N ASP A 324 -34.47 15.46 -2.68
CA ASP A 324 -34.38 16.87 -3.07
C ASP A 324 -33.04 17.24 -3.72
N GLY A 325 -32.02 16.38 -3.61
CA GLY A 325 -30.67 16.66 -4.06
C GLY A 325 -29.85 17.53 -3.08
N GLU A 326 -30.32 17.70 -1.84
CA GLU A 326 -29.61 18.41 -0.76
C GLU A 326 -29.13 17.46 0.34
N PHE A 327 -27.85 17.56 0.69
CA PHE A 327 -27.26 16.73 1.73
C PHE A 327 -27.46 17.39 3.09
N GLY A 328 -28.72 17.41 3.53
CA GLY A 328 -29.13 17.95 4.82
C GLY A 328 -28.91 16.99 5.99
N PRO A 329 -29.32 17.38 7.21
CA PRO A 329 -29.19 16.55 8.41
C PRO A 329 -29.87 15.17 8.31
N ALA A 330 -31.01 15.07 7.60
CA ALA A 330 -31.70 13.80 7.39
C ALA A 330 -30.87 12.83 6.54
N THR A 331 -30.31 13.30 5.42
CA THR A 331 -29.39 12.52 4.58
C THR A 331 -28.15 12.10 5.37
N ALA A 332 -27.56 13.00 6.17
CA ALA A 332 -26.41 12.68 7.03
C ALA A 332 -26.73 11.60 8.09
N ALA A 333 -27.91 11.65 8.70
CA ALA A 333 -28.37 10.64 9.66
C ALA A 333 -28.60 9.28 8.98
N ALA A 334 -29.13 9.27 7.76
CA ALA A 334 -29.31 8.05 6.98
C ALA A 334 -27.96 7.44 6.57
N VAL A 335 -26.99 8.25 6.15
CA VAL A 335 -25.63 7.78 5.84
C VAL A 335 -24.97 7.16 7.07
N ARG A 336 -25.05 7.80 8.25
CA ARG A 336 -24.50 7.22 9.49
C ARG A 336 -25.18 5.90 9.86
N SER A 337 -26.50 5.81 9.72
CA SER A 337 -27.25 4.57 9.96
C SER A 337 -26.81 3.47 9.00
N PHE A 338 -26.66 3.79 7.72
CA PHE A 338 -26.16 2.88 6.70
C PHE A 338 -24.74 2.40 6.98
N GLN A 339 -23.83 3.32 7.31
CA GLN A 339 -22.45 3.01 7.68
C GLN A 339 -22.39 2.06 8.89
N SER A 340 -23.17 2.36 9.93
CA SER A 340 -23.27 1.50 11.12
C SER A 340 -23.78 0.10 10.77
N ALA A 341 -24.84 0.00 9.97
CA ALA A 341 -25.42 -1.26 9.54
C ALA A 341 -24.49 -2.11 8.65
N HIS A 342 -23.44 -1.51 8.08
CA HIS A 342 -22.51 -2.16 7.16
C HIS A 342 -21.07 -2.21 7.69
N GLY A 343 -20.87 -1.95 8.99
CA GLY A 343 -19.56 -2.06 9.63
C GLY A 343 -18.52 -1.04 9.12
N LEU A 344 -18.98 0.08 8.58
CA LEU A 344 -18.13 1.17 8.09
C LEU A 344 -17.85 2.19 9.19
N VAL A 345 -16.84 3.04 8.98
CA VAL A 345 -16.61 4.21 9.84
C VAL A 345 -17.85 5.12 9.80
N VAL A 346 -18.45 5.38 10.97
CA VAL A 346 -19.71 6.15 11.09
C VAL A 346 -19.43 7.66 11.14
N ASP A 347 -18.84 8.19 10.08
CA ASP A 347 -18.45 9.60 9.97
C ASP A 347 -19.50 10.50 9.28
N GLY A 348 -20.54 9.91 8.69
CA GLY A 348 -21.59 10.62 7.95
C GLY A 348 -21.13 11.16 6.59
N ILE A 349 -19.98 10.67 6.11
CA ILE A 349 -19.37 11.07 4.85
C ILE A 349 -19.49 9.90 3.86
N VAL A 350 -20.02 10.19 2.66
CA VAL A 350 -20.05 9.23 1.57
C VAL A 350 -18.73 9.29 0.83
N GLY A 351 -17.72 8.61 1.38
CA GLY A 351 -16.42 8.37 0.75
C GLY A 351 -16.36 7.03 0.03
N PRO A 352 -15.19 6.62 -0.50
CA PRO A 352 -15.04 5.41 -1.31
C PRO A 352 -15.58 4.12 -0.68
N ALA A 353 -15.41 3.95 0.63
CA ALA A 353 -15.93 2.78 1.36
C ALA A 353 -17.47 2.80 1.43
N THR A 354 -18.05 3.94 1.79
CA THR A 354 -19.50 4.15 1.80
C THR A 354 -20.09 3.95 0.42
N TRP A 355 -19.49 4.54 -0.63
CA TRP A 355 -19.92 4.32 -2.02
C TRP A 355 -19.88 2.86 -2.44
N GLY A 356 -18.80 2.14 -2.11
CA GLY A 356 -18.64 0.73 -2.43
C GLY A 356 -19.74 -0.16 -1.86
N SER A 357 -20.24 0.17 -0.66
CA SER A 357 -21.39 -0.52 -0.06
C SER A 357 -22.74 0.02 -0.52
N LEU A 358 -22.83 1.31 -0.84
CA LEU A 358 -24.09 2.00 -1.13
C LEU A 358 -24.64 1.71 -2.52
N ILE A 359 -23.77 1.52 -3.52
CA ILE A 359 -24.20 1.30 -4.90
C ILE A 359 -24.98 0.00 -5.07
N VAL A 360 -25.94 0.01 -5.99
CA VAL A 360 -26.70 -1.18 -6.36
C VAL A 360 -26.44 -1.46 -7.84
N THR A 361 -25.98 -2.67 -8.15
CA THR A 361 -25.77 -3.07 -9.55
C THR A 361 -27.13 -3.27 -10.21
N VAL A 362 -27.40 -2.51 -11.27
CA VAL A 362 -28.66 -2.59 -12.02
C VAL A 362 -28.40 -2.84 -13.51
N SER A 363 -29.32 -3.56 -14.15
CA SER A 363 -29.29 -3.89 -15.57
C SER A 363 -30.70 -3.86 -16.14
N GLN A 364 -30.84 -4.05 -17.46
CA GLN A 364 -32.14 -4.08 -18.12
C GLN A 364 -33.12 -5.06 -17.44
N GLY A 365 -34.33 -4.58 -17.17
CA GLY A 365 -35.37 -5.29 -16.42
C GLY A 365 -35.41 -4.97 -14.92
N ALA A 366 -34.39 -4.32 -14.36
CA ALA A 366 -34.41 -3.84 -12.98
C ALA A 366 -35.44 -2.72 -12.78
N THR A 367 -35.94 -2.58 -11.55
CA THR A 367 -36.87 -1.51 -11.15
C THR A 367 -36.53 -0.95 -9.77
N GLY A 368 -36.95 0.28 -9.47
CA GLY A 368 -36.88 0.87 -8.13
C GLY A 368 -35.89 2.03 -8.01
N SER A 369 -35.65 2.50 -6.79
CA SER A 369 -34.92 3.76 -6.50
C SER A 369 -33.51 3.79 -7.08
N ALA A 370 -32.79 2.66 -7.08
CA ALA A 370 -31.47 2.57 -7.71
C ALA A 370 -31.50 2.82 -9.23
N VAL A 371 -32.58 2.45 -9.91
CA VAL A 371 -32.77 2.76 -11.34
C VAL A 371 -33.06 4.24 -11.54
N SER A 372 -33.88 4.85 -10.67
CA SER A 372 -34.13 6.29 -10.70
C SER A 372 -32.84 7.10 -10.52
N ALA A 373 -31.94 6.65 -9.63
CA ALA A 373 -30.61 7.24 -9.47
C ALA A 373 -29.79 7.19 -10.78
N VAL A 374 -29.76 6.03 -11.45
CA VAL A 374 -29.08 5.89 -12.75
C VAL A 374 -29.66 6.81 -13.81
N GLN A 375 -31.00 6.90 -13.90
CA GLN A 375 -31.67 7.74 -14.89
C GLN A 375 -31.37 9.24 -14.65
N HIS A 376 -31.32 9.67 -13.40
CA HIS A 376 -30.90 11.04 -13.04
C HIS A 376 -29.46 11.33 -13.45
N GLU A 377 -28.52 10.47 -13.07
CA GLU A 377 -27.11 10.65 -13.42
C GLU A 377 -26.91 10.64 -14.94
N LEU A 378 -27.51 9.70 -15.67
CA LEU A 378 -27.43 9.69 -17.13
C LEU A 378 -27.98 10.97 -17.76
N ASN A 379 -29.08 11.52 -17.22
CA ASN A 379 -29.63 12.78 -17.70
C ASN A 379 -28.70 13.97 -17.41
N ALA A 380 -28.00 13.96 -16.28
CA ALA A 380 -26.95 14.93 -15.97
C ALA A 380 -25.80 14.87 -17.00
N HIS A 381 -25.52 13.68 -17.52
CA HIS A 381 -24.58 13.42 -18.62
C HIS A 381 -25.19 13.57 -20.02
N GLY A 382 -26.33 14.24 -20.13
CA GLY A 382 -26.95 14.61 -21.40
C GLY A 382 -27.86 13.56 -22.03
N ALA A 383 -28.20 12.47 -21.31
CA ALA A 383 -29.30 11.63 -21.70
C ALA A 383 -30.65 12.38 -21.53
N ALA A 384 -31.67 11.94 -22.28
CA ALA A 384 -33.02 12.51 -22.22
C ALA A 384 -34.04 11.41 -21.86
N LEU A 385 -33.81 10.76 -20.71
CA LEU A 385 -34.62 9.66 -20.20
C LEU A 385 -35.76 10.17 -19.31
N ALA A 386 -36.89 9.47 -19.36
CA ALA A 386 -37.87 9.56 -18.27
C ALA A 386 -37.28 8.92 -17.01
N VAL A 387 -37.44 9.57 -15.86
CA VAL A 387 -37.07 9.00 -14.55
C VAL A 387 -38.31 8.28 -13.99
N ASP A 388 -38.53 7.06 -14.46
CA ASP A 388 -39.68 6.22 -14.09
C ASP A 388 -39.29 5.06 -13.16
N GLY A 389 -38.02 4.92 -12.83
CA GLY A 389 -37.49 3.82 -12.03
C GLY A 389 -37.57 2.47 -12.74
N GLN A 390 -37.72 2.44 -14.06
CA GLN A 390 -37.73 1.23 -14.88
C GLN A 390 -36.51 1.18 -15.80
N PHE A 391 -35.72 0.12 -15.67
CA PHE A 391 -34.53 -0.06 -16.50
C PHE A 391 -34.94 -0.72 -17.82
N GLY A 392 -35.65 0.05 -18.65
CA GLY A 392 -36.10 -0.37 -19.98
C GLY A 392 -35.03 -0.25 -21.07
N PRO A 393 -35.38 -0.56 -22.33
CA PRO A 393 -34.46 -0.49 -23.47
C PRO A 393 -33.81 0.89 -23.68
N ALA A 394 -34.54 1.98 -23.37
CA ALA A 394 -34.01 3.34 -23.47
C ALA A 394 -32.88 3.59 -22.45
N THR A 395 -33.08 3.21 -21.19
CA THR A 395 -32.05 3.27 -20.14
C THR A 395 -30.86 2.40 -20.50
N ALA A 396 -31.08 1.19 -21.01
CA ALA A 396 -30.01 0.30 -21.45
C ALA A 396 -29.18 0.87 -22.62
N ALA A 397 -29.83 1.50 -23.59
CA ALA A 397 -29.16 2.19 -24.68
C ALA A 397 -28.33 3.38 -24.16
N ALA A 398 -28.88 4.18 -23.25
CA ALA A 398 -28.18 5.30 -22.63
C ALA A 398 -26.94 4.86 -21.81
N VAL A 399 -27.06 3.77 -21.03
CA VAL A 399 -25.93 3.20 -20.29
C VAL A 399 -24.83 2.74 -21.24
N ARG A 400 -25.16 2.03 -22.33
CA ARG A 400 -24.15 1.60 -23.31
C ARG A 400 -23.47 2.79 -24.00
N SER A 401 -24.23 3.82 -24.35
CA SER A 401 -23.68 5.07 -24.91
C SER A 401 -22.73 5.75 -23.93
N PHE A 402 -23.13 5.86 -22.66
CA PHE A 402 -22.31 6.42 -21.60
C PHE A 402 -21.03 5.60 -21.40
N GLN A 403 -21.14 4.27 -21.27
CA GLN A 403 -20.00 3.37 -21.15
C GLN A 403 -19.03 3.52 -22.32
N SER A 404 -19.55 3.59 -23.55
CA SER A 404 -18.72 3.79 -24.74
C SER A 404 -18.01 5.16 -24.73
N ALA A 405 -18.70 6.23 -24.32
CA ALA A 405 -18.13 7.58 -24.27
C ALA A 405 -17.05 7.73 -23.19
N HIS A 406 -17.15 6.96 -22.11
CA HIS A 406 -16.23 6.99 -20.97
C HIS A 406 -15.18 5.86 -20.98
N GLY A 407 -15.06 5.11 -22.09
CA GLY A 407 -14.05 4.06 -22.23
C GLY A 407 -14.24 2.86 -21.30
N LEU A 408 -15.48 2.61 -20.85
CA LEU A 408 -15.84 1.48 -20.00
C LEU A 408 -16.22 0.25 -20.85
N VAL A 409 -16.30 -0.92 -20.19
CA VAL A 409 -16.88 -2.11 -20.81
C VAL A 409 -18.33 -1.83 -21.18
N VAL A 410 -18.69 -1.99 -22.46
CA VAL A 410 -20.02 -1.68 -22.99
C VAL A 410 -20.97 -2.87 -22.84
N ASP A 411 -21.27 -3.23 -21.60
CA ASP A 411 -22.12 -4.38 -21.26
C ASP A 411 -23.59 -4.01 -20.97
N GLY A 412 -23.91 -2.72 -20.81
CA GLY A 412 -25.24 -2.24 -20.45
C GLY A 412 -25.61 -2.46 -18.98
N ILE A 413 -24.63 -2.79 -18.14
CA ILE A 413 -24.78 -3.02 -16.70
C ILE A 413 -24.19 -1.83 -15.94
N VAL A 414 -24.97 -1.25 -15.03
CA VAL A 414 -24.47 -0.21 -14.13
C VAL A 414 -23.89 -0.87 -12.89
N GLY A 415 -22.67 -1.40 -13.04
CA GLY A 415 -21.85 -1.92 -11.95
C GLY A 415 -20.94 -0.85 -11.33
N PRO A 416 -20.01 -1.22 -10.43
CA PRO A 416 -19.17 -0.26 -9.70
C PRO A 416 -18.35 0.69 -10.58
N ALA A 417 -17.86 0.23 -11.73
CA ALA A 417 -17.12 1.07 -12.67
C ALA A 417 -18.02 2.13 -13.34
N THR A 418 -19.21 1.72 -13.79
CA THR A 418 -20.20 2.62 -14.39
C THR A 418 -20.72 3.62 -13.36
N TRP A 419 -21.04 3.17 -12.13
CA TRP A 419 -21.45 4.05 -11.03
C TRP A 419 -20.40 5.10 -10.72
N LYS A 420 -19.14 4.69 -10.57
CA LYS A 420 -18.04 5.62 -10.28
C LYS A 420 -17.90 6.70 -11.35
N ALA A 421 -18.04 6.33 -12.62
CA ALA A 421 -18.02 7.27 -13.74
C ALA A 421 -19.26 8.17 -13.78
N LEU A 422 -20.43 7.67 -13.39
CA LEU A 422 -21.67 8.46 -13.33
C LEU A 422 -21.57 9.55 -12.26
N VAL A 423 -21.19 9.20 -11.03
CA VAL A 423 -21.19 10.14 -9.90
C VAL A 423 -19.92 10.96 -9.78
N GLY A 424 -18.83 10.51 -10.41
CA GLY A 424 -17.55 11.17 -10.41
C GLY A 424 -17.44 12.13 -11.59
N SER A 425 -17.47 13.42 -11.31
CA SER A 425 -17.30 14.52 -12.28
C SER A 425 -15.84 14.72 -12.71
#